data_AF-A0A955FQW1-F1
#
_entry.id   AF-A0A955FQW1-F1
#
_cell.length_a   1.000
_cell.length_b   1.000
_cell.length_c   1.000
_cell.angle_alpha   90.00
_cell.angle_beta   90.00
_cell.angle_gamma   90.00
#
_symmetry.space_group_name_H-M   'P 1'
#
loop_
_entity.id
_entity.type
_entity.pdbx_description
1 polymer ?
#
loop_
_entity_poly.entity_id
_entity_poly.type
_entity_poly.pdbx_seq_one_letter_code
_entity_poly.pdbx_strand_id
1 'polypeptide(L)'
;MAKKRKQTRTKKKKEEQKEPSQFWPLAGAIVMMLLALFLLLGGFGAGGPLPEGLFAGVYWALGWAAYLAPVALIFFGIIKFMSEDKQIPLSKLVSMLAFLAFAASWLQVAFVSQDQAGEYVGGHGGMVGELLGNTTLHAITKFPASIMFFVLMILAFFLTFNISPKVLLALLEPLKRKEKDTDLNELKNNAEEKGFKVNEGVPVEHKAASVANLKNTAQKLTPEQSHEALTVASDPTWQLPSIELLNQKQDKADA
;
A
#
# COMPACT_ATOMS: atom_id res chain seq x y z
N MET A 1 -78.47 -0.15 42.08
CA MET A 1 -77.10 -0.69 42.23
C MET A 1 -76.61 -1.03 40.82
N ALA A 2 -75.43 -0.69 40.29
CA ALA A 2 -74.15 -0.32 40.86
C ALA A 2 -73.43 0.70 39.95
N LYS A 3 -72.70 1.62 40.57
CA LYS A 3 -71.95 2.73 39.95
C LYS A 3 -70.65 2.16 39.35
N LYS A 4 -70.51 2.11 38.01
CA LYS A 4 -69.25 1.71 37.36
C LYS A 4 -68.15 2.73 37.70
N ARG A 5 -67.22 2.33 38.57
CA ARG A 5 -65.98 3.08 38.86
C ARG A 5 -65.10 3.10 37.60
N LYS A 6 -64.80 4.30 37.09
CA LYS A 6 -63.71 4.51 36.12
C LYS A 6 -62.40 4.13 36.80
N GLN A 7 -61.76 3.07 36.33
CA GLN A 7 -60.39 2.72 36.68
C GLN A 7 -59.47 3.78 36.08
N THR A 8 -58.96 4.67 36.91
CA THR A 8 -57.87 5.57 36.57
C THR A 8 -56.63 4.70 36.31
N ARG A 9 -56.25 4.55 35.04
CA ARG A 9 -54.96 3.95 34.66
C ARG A 9 -53.86 4.83 35.25
N THR A 10 -53.26 4.37 36.34
CA THR A 10 -52.01 4.94 36.87
C THR A 10 -50.98 4.86 35.75
N LYS A 11 -50.57 6.01 35.22
CA LYS A 11 -49.44 6.11 34.28
C LYS A 11 -48.24 5.47 34.99
N LYS A 12 -47.78 4.31 34.50
CA LYS A 12 -46.46 3.77 34.83
C LYS A 12 -45.46 4.89 34.57
N LYS A 13 -44.87 5.40 35.64
CA LYS A 13 -43.73 6.32 35.59
C LYS A 13 -42.68 5.60 34.73
N LYS A 14 -42.37 6.14 33.55
CA LYS A 14 -41.25 5.66 32.74
C LYS A 14 -40.04 5.76 33.66
N GLU A 15 -39.44 4.63 34.00
CA GLU A 15 -38.14 4.59 34.66
C GLU A 15 -37.20 5.36 33.74
N GLU A 16 -36.70 6.50 34.23
CA GLU A 16 -35.59 7.20 33.59
C GLU A 16 -34.45 6.19 33.51
N GLN A 17 -34.12 5.79 32.28
CA GLN A 17 -32.94 4.99 32.00
C GLN A 17 -31.76 5.74 32.61
N LYS A 18 -31.21 5.23 33.72
CA LYS A 18 -29.93 5.70 34.24
C LYS A 18 -28.93 5.53 33.11
N GLU A 19 -28.49 6.64 32.52
CA GLU A 19 -27.39 6.62 31.58
C GLU A 19 -26.22 5.89 32.25
N PRO A 20 -25.66 4.84 31.62
CA PRO A 20 -24.54 4.13 32.19
C PRO A 20 -23.39 5.12 32.42
N SER A 21 -22.74 5.01 33.58
CA SER A 21 -21.62 5.88 33.95
C SER A 21 -20.52 5.84 32.87
N GLN A 22 -20.40 6.92 32.11
CA GLN A 22 -19.38 7.08 31.05
C GLN A 22 -17.94 7.16 31.57
N PHE A 23 -17.76 7.37 32.89
CA PHE A 23 -16.45 7.51 33.52
C PHE A 23 -15.57 6.26 33.37
N TRP A 24 -16.09 5.07 33.69
CA TRP A 24 -15.31 3.82 33.66
C TRP A 24 -14.79 3.44 32.27
N PRO A 25 -15.61 3.54 31.20
CA PRO A 25 -15.10 3.36 29.85
C PRO A 25 -13.96 4.32 29.49
N LEU A 26 -14.10 5.61 29.80
CA LEU A 26 -13.10 6.64 29.49
C LEU A 26 -11.81 6.45 30.30
N ALA A 27 -11.91 6.18 31.59
CA ALA A 27 -10.77 5.85 32.44
C ALA A 27 -10.00 4.64 31.87
N GLY A 28 -10.72 3.60 31.44
CA GLY A 28 -10.09 2.44 30.79
C GLY A 28 -9.37 2.80 29.48
N ALA A 29 -9.89 3.75 28.69
CA ALA A 29 -9.22 4.21 27.47
C ALA A 29 -7.90 4.93 27.80
N ILE A 30 -7.90 5.81 28.80
CA ILE A 30 -6.70 6.52 29.27
C ILE A 30 -5.66 5.51 29.79
N VAL A 31 -6.09 4.54 30.59
CA VAL A 31 -5.20 3.47 31.09
C VAL A 31 -4.59 2.67 29.94
N MET A 32 -5.35 2.34 28.89
CA MET A 32 -4.81 1.67 27.70
C MET A 32 -3.72 2.51 27.01
N MET A 33 -3.92 3.82 26.88
CA MET A 33 -2.92 4.72 26.29
C MET A 33 -1.66 4.83 27.15
N LEU A 34 -1.81 4.90 28.48
CA LEU A 34 -0.69 4.89 29.42
C LEU A 34 0.08 3.56 29.37
N LEU A 35 -0.63 2.43 29.31
CA LEU A 35 -0.02 1.12 29.17
C LEU A 35 0.73 0.99 27.83
N ALA A 36 0.18 1.54 26.74
CA ALA A 36 0.87 1.56 25.45
C ALA A 36 2.20 2.33 25.54
N LEU A 37 2.20 3.49 26.21
CA LEU A 37 3.40 4.26 26.46
C LEU A 37 4.41 3.45 27.30
N PHE A 38 3.98 2.82 28.39
CA PHE A 38 4.85 1.97 29.21
C PHE A 38 5.43 0.79 28.45
N LEU A 39 4.64 0.12 27.61
CA LEU A 39 5.17 -0.96 26.76
C LEU A 39 6.21 -0.44 25.76
N LEU A 40 5.99 0.75 25.19
CA LEU A 40 6.94 1.36 24.27
C LEU A 40 8.26 1.69 24.99
N LEU A 41 8.20 2.34 26.15
CA LEU A 41 9.38 2.61 26.98
C LEU A 41 10.10 1.31 27.38
N GLY A 42 9.36 0.31 27.87
CA GLY A 42 9.91 -0.98 28.28
C GLY A 42 10.58 -1.74 27.14
N GLY A 43 10.03 -1.63 25.92
CA GLY A 43 10.63 -2.24 24.71
C GLY A 43 11.99 -1.68 24.34
N PHE A 44 12.26 -0.41 24.67
CA PHE A 44 13.58 0.21 24.51
C PHE A 44 14.48 0.08 25.74
N GLY A 45 14.05 -0.65 26.78
CA GLY A 45 14.80 -0.76 28.04
C GLY A 45 14.84 0.55 28.84
N ALA A 46 13.80 1.37 28.70
CA ALA A 46 13.65 2.63 29.40
C ALA A 46 12.45 2.58 30.36
N GLY A 47 12.46 3.44 31.39
CA GLY A 47 11.33 3.60 32.30
C GLY A 47 11.34 2.73 33.56
N GLY A 48 12.37 1.90 33.76
CA GLY A 48 12.59 1.15 34.99
C GLY A 48 11.80 -0.16 35.08
N PRO A 49 11.72 -0.78 36.26
CA PRO A 49 11.31 -2.19 36.40
C PRO A 49 9.85 -2.45 36.01
N LEU A 50 8.97 -1.45 36.14
CA LEU A 50 7.56 -1.60 35.81
C LEU A 50 7.33 -1.66 34.27
N PRO A 51 7.71 -0.64 33.47
CA PRO A 51 7.68 -0.71 32.01
C PRO A 51 8.42 -1.90 31.41
N GLU A 52 9.66 -2.15 31.88
CA GLU A 52 10.49 -3.26 31.38
C GLU A 52 9.86 -4.62 31.69
N GLY A 53 9.33 -4.81 32.91
CA GLY A 53 8.64 -6.05 33.29
C GLY A 53 7.34 -6.28 32.51
N LEU A 54 6.55 -5.22 32.29
CA LEU A 54 5.35 -5.25 31.44
C LEU A 54 5.71 -5.68 30.01
N PHE A 55 6.72 -5.06 29.41
CA PHE A 55 7.16 -5.42 28.07
C PHE A 55 7.72 -6.84 28.02
N ALA A 56 8.51 -7.27 29.02
CA ALA A 56 9.04 -8.62 29.09
C ALA A 56 7.92 -9.68 29.11
N GLY A 57 6.82 -9.43 29.82
CA GLY A 57 5.65 -10.32 29.80
C GLY A 57 4.99 -10.41 28.43
N VAL A 58 4.81 -9.28 27.76
CA VAL A 58 4.24 -9.24 26.39
C VAL A 58 5.21 -9.88 25.38
N TYR A 59 6.50 -9.64 25.51
CA TYR A 59 7.55 -10.23 24.69
C TYR A 59 7.68 -11.73 24.89
N TRP A 60 7.50 -12.22 26.12
CA TRP A 60 7.41 -13.66 26.36
C TRP A 60 6.20 -14.28 25.63
N ALA A 61 5.05 -13.61 25.64
CA ALA A 61 3.84 -14.12 24.97
C ALA A 61 3.91 -14.05 23.43
N LEU A 62 4.38 -12.93 22.87
CA LEU A 62 4.27 -12.59 21.44
C LEU A 62 5.62 -12.52 20.70
N GLY A 63 6.75 -12.57 21.41
CA GLY A 63 8.08 -12.38 20.84
C GLY A 63 8.23 -11.00 20.21
N TRP A 64 8.79 -10.95 19.00
CA TRP A 64 8.97 -9.70 18.24
C TRP A 64 7.64 -9.02 17.88
N ALA A 65 6.51 -9.76 17.84
CA ALA A 65 5.20 -9.14 17.65
C ALA A 65 4.78 -8.28 18.86
N ALA A 66 5.48 -8.34 20.00
CA ALA A 66 5.23 -7.48 21.16
C ALA A 66 5.33 -5.98 20.82
N TYR A 67 6.14 -5.59 19.84
CA TYR A 67 6.22 -4.21 19.37
C TYR A 67 4.94 -3.71 18.68
N LEU A 68 4.04 -4.62 18.28
CA LEU A 68 2.71 -4.28 17.77
C LEU A 68 1.69 -4.06 18.90
N ALA A 69 1.95 -4.54 20.12
CA ALA A 69 1.03 -4.40 21.25
C ALA A 69 0.77 -2.95 21.67
N PRO A 70 1.77 -2.04 21.74
CA PRO A 70 1.51 -0.61 21.96
C PRO A 70 0.56 -0.02 20.92
N VAL A 71 0.75 -0.37 19.64
CA VAL A 71 -0.11 0.10 18.54
C VAL A 71 -1.54 -0.44 18.71
N ALA A 72 -1.68 -1.70 19.10
CA ALA A 72 -2.98 -2.32 19.36
C ALA A 72 -3.72 -1.64 20.53
N LEU A 73 -3.02 -1.33 21.62
CA LEU A 73 -3.60 -0.62 22.76
C LEU A 73 -4.03 0.80 22.41
N ILE A 74 -3.21 1.53 21.63
CA ILE A 74 -3.57 2.86 21.14
C ILE A 74 -4.81 2.78 20.26
N PHE A 75 -4.86 1.82 19.34
CA PHE A 75 -6.00 1.60 18.46
C PHE A 75 -7.29 1.35 19.26
N PHE A 76 -7.24 0.51 20.29
CA PHE A 76 -8.39 0.30 21.18
C PHE A 76 -8.75 1.54 21.99
N GLY A 77 -7.77 2.29 22.49
CA GLY A 77 -7.99 3.57 23.15
C GLY A 77 -8.76 4.55 22.26
N ILE A 78 -8.32 4.71 21.00
CA ILE A 78 -8.97 5.57 20.00
C ILE A 78 -10.40 5.11 19.72
N ILE A 79 -10.61 3.82 19.44
CA ILE A 79 -11.97 3.26 19.24
C ILE A 79 -12.85 3.60 20.45
N LYS A 80 -12.34 3.39 21.65
CA LYS A 80 -13.09 3.61 22.88
C LYS A 80 -13.47 5.08 23.08
N PHE A 81 -12.63 6.03 22.66
CA PHE A 81 -12.97 7.46 22.67
C PHE A 81 -13.97 7.84 21.59
N MET A 82 -13.87 7.25 20.39
CA MET A 82 -14.72 7.58 19.24
C MET A 82 -16.11 6.93 19.29
N SER A 83 -16.25 5.75 19.89
CA SER A 83 -17.53 5.05 19.98
C SER A 83 -18.51 5.75 20.92
N GLU A 84 -19.79 5.80 20.56
CA GLU A 84 -20.85 6.37 21.40
C GLU A 84 -21.03 5.57 22.70
N ASP A 85 -21.05 4.24 22.59
CA ASP A 85 -21.17 3.32 23.72
C ASP A 85 -19.87 3.17 24.53
N LYS A 86 -18.76 3.77 24.06
CA LYS A 86 -17.41 3.66 24.65
C LYS A 86 -16.96 2.20 24.89
N GLN A 87 -17.44 1.27 24.05
CA GLN A 87 -17.08 -0.15 24.10
C GLN A 87 -16.27 -0.53 22.87
N ILE A 88 -15.39 -1.53 23.02
CA ILE A 88 -14.62 -2.07 21.91
C ILE A 88 -15.52 -3.11 21.22
N PRO A 89 -15.81 -2.96 19.91
CA PRO A 89 -16.57 -3.98 19.18
C PRO A 89 -15.86 -5.32 19.24
N LEU A 90 -16.61 -6.39 19.56
CA LEU A 90 -16.04 -7.73 19.70
C LEU A 90 -15.30 -8.17 18.42
N SER A 91 -15.86 -7.83 17.25
CA SER A 91 -15.21 -8.09 15.96
C SER A 91 -13.81 -7.47 15.88
N LYS A 92 -13.63 -6.23 16.33
CA LYS A 92 -12.33 -5.54 16.34
C LYS A 92 -11.35 -6.14 17.33
N LEU A 93 -11.84 -6.54 18.50
CA LEU A 93 -11.03 -7.20 19.51
C LEU A 93 -10.49 -8.54 18.99
N VAL A 94 -11.37 -9.42 18.51
CA VAL A 94 -10.99 -10.75 18.01
C VAL A 94 -10.06 -10.63 16.80
N SER A 95 -10.33 -9.69 15.89
CA SER A 95 -9.47 -9.47 14.71
C SER A 95 -8.07 -9.01 15.08
N MET A 96 -7.95 -8.10 16.04
CA MET A 96 -6.64 -7.62 16.51
C MET A 96 -5.88 -8.73 17.24
N LEU A 97 -6.55 -9.53 18.07
CA LEU A 97 -5.90 -10.69 18.72
C LEU A 97 -5.45 -11.72 17.68
N ALA A 98 -6.27 -12.01 16.67
CA ALA A 98 -5.89 -12.87 15.56
C ALA A 98 -4.70 -12.30 14.78
N PHE A 99 -4.69 -10.99 14.52
CA PHE A 99 -3.57 -10.31 13.87
C PHE A 99 -2.27 -10.46 14.65
N LEU A 100 -2.29 -10.20 15.97
CA LEU A 100 -1.12 -10.38 16.83
C LEU A 100 -0.66 -11.85 16.89
N ALA A 101 -1.60 -12.80 16.99
CA ALA A 101 -1.29 -14.22 17.02
C ALA A 101 -0.68 -14.72 15.69
N PHE A 102 -1.21 -14.28 14.54
CA PHE A 102 -0.64 -14.63 13.23
C PHE A 102 0.68 -13.93 12.97
N ALA A 103 0.87 -12.69 13.42
CA ALA A 103 2.16 -12.00 13.36
C ALA A 103 3.21 -12.74 14.20
N ALA A 104 2.87 -13.12 15.43
CA ALA A 104 3.73 -13.93 16.29
C ALA A 104 4.08 -15.29 15.65
N SER A 105 3.08 -15.98 15.08
CA SER A 105 3.27 -17.28 14.41
C SER A 105 4.14 -17.16 13.15
N TRP A 106 3.94 -16.11 12.35
CA TRP A 106 4.79 -15.84 11.18
C TRP A 106 6.23 -15.55 11.60
N LEU A 107 6.45 -14.76 12.67
CA LEU A 107 7.79 -14.49 13.20
C LEU A 107 8.46 -15.72 13.82
N GLN A 108 7.68 -16.69 14.30
CA GLN A 108 8.22 -18.00 14.65
C GLN A 108 8.66 -18.74 13.38
N VAL A 109 7.72 -19.02 12.47
CA VAL A 109 7.92 -19.91 11.33
C VAL A 109 8.93 -19.36 10.33
N ALA A 110 8.99 -18.03 10.12
CA ALA A 110 9.94 -17.42 9.20
C ALA A 110 11.40 -17.55 9.68
N PHE A 111 11.63 -17.44 10.99
CA PHE A 111 12.97 -17.36 11.58
C PHE A 111 13.45 -18.67 12.21
N VAL A 112 12.57 -19.65 12.41
CA VAL A 112 12.94 -20.93 12.99
C VAL A 112 13.97 -21.69 12.14
N SER A 113 14.91 -22.34 12.81
CA SER A 113 15.91 -23.23 12.21
C SER A 113 15.76 -24.63 12.80
N GLN A 114 16.12 -25.67 12.03
CA GLN A 114 16.18 -27.03 12.55
C GLN A 114 17.59 -27.32 13.04
N ASP A 115 17.71 -27.80 14.28
CA ASP A 115 18.97 -28.33 14.80
C ASP A 115 19.23 -29.75 14.25
N GLN A 116 20.43 -30.29 14.50
CA GLN A 116 20.85 -31.65 14.10
C GLN A 116 19.94 -32.75 14.66
N ALA A 117 19.24 -32.48 15.77
CA ALA A 117 18.25 -33.36 16.38
C ALA A 117 16.86 -33.30 15.73
N GLY A 118 16.64 -32.41 14.74
CA GLY A 118 15.33 -32.18 14.12
C GLY A 118 14.38 -31.28 14.93
N GLU A 119 14.85 -30.78 16.07
CA GLU A 119 14.15 -29.82 16.92
C GLU A 119 14.18 -28.41 16.30
N TYR A 120 13.08 -27.68 16.46
CA TYR A 120 12.90 -26.33 15.93
C TYR A 120 13.40 -25.29 16.94
N VAL A 121 14.49 -24.58 16.63
CA VAL A 121 15.15 -23.62 17.51
C VAL A 121 15.32 -22.26 16.81
N GLY A 122 15.22 -21.16 17.56
CA GLY A 122 15.60 -19.82 17.09
C GLY A 122 14.49 -18.98 16.44
N GLY A 123 13.21 -19.28 16.69
CA GLY A 123 12.10 -18.43 16.26
C GLY A 123 11.85 -17.24 17.20
N HIS A 124 11.20 -16.18 16.69
CA HIS A 124 10.94 -14.95 17.43
C HIS A 124 9.44 -14.71 17.69
N GLY A 125 8.63 -15.77 17.78
CA GLY A 125 7.18 -15.67 17.95
C GLY A 125 6.67 -15.66 19.40
N GLY A 126 7.56 -15.81 20.39
CA GLY A 126 7.17 -16.01 21.79
C GLY A 126 6.34 -17.29 21.97
N MET A 127 5.72 -17.45 23.14
CA MET A 127 4.92 -18.64 23.47
C MET A 127 3.77 -18.88 22.47
N VAL A 128 3.04 -17.84 22.07
CA VAL A 128 1.89 -17.99 21.16
C VAL A 128 2.36 -18.41 19.77
N GLY A 129 3.41 -17.77 19.26
CA GLY A 129 3.96 -18.08 17.95
C GLY A 129 4.65 -19.45 17.92
N GLU A 130 5.30 -19.86 19.00
CA GLU A 130 5.88 -21.20 19.15
C GLU A 130 4.80 -22.28 19.12
N LEU A 131 3.74 -22.14 19.91
CA LEU A 131 2.65 -23.10 19.96
C LEU A 131 1.96 -23.26 18.59
N LEU A 132 1.56 -22.16 17.95
CA LEU A 132 0.86 -22.20 16.67
C LEU A 132 1.79 -22.52 15.49
N GLY A 133 3.02 -21.99 15.53
CA GLY A 133 4.02 -22.16 14.50
C GLY A 133 4.55 -23.59 14.46
N ASN A 134 5.02 -24.13 15.59
CA ASN A 134 5.57 -25.48 15.65
C ASN A 134 4.51 -26.55 15.37
N THR A 135 3.27 -26.36 15.84
CA THR A 135 2.16 -27.28 15.49
C THR A 135 1.89 -27.32 13.99
N THR A 136 1.94 -26.17 13.32
CA THR A 136 1.79 -26.10 11.85
C THR A 136 2.98 -26.76 11.15
N LEU A 137 4.18 -26.59 11.67
CA LEU A 137 5.41 -27.17 11.11
C LEU A 137 5.48 -28.70 11.20
N HIS A 138 4.65 -29.32 12.04
CA HIS A 138 4.44 -30.77 12.02
C HIS A 138 3.59 -31.25 10.83
N ALA A 139 2.71 -30.39 10.31
CA ALA A 139 1.84 -30.72 9.19
C ALA A 139 2.42 -30.30 7.82
N ILE A 140 3.16 -29.18 7.78
CA ILE A 140 3.64 -28.55 6.55
C ILE A 140 5.08 -28.06 6.74
N THR A 141 5.88 -28.05 5.68
CA THR A 141 7.27 -27.55 5.73
C THR A 141 7.34 -26.04 5.99
N LYS A 142 8.52 -25.56 6.41
CA LYS A 142 8.78 -24.14 6.75
C LYS A 142 8.28 -23.16 5.70
N PHE A 143 8.61 -23.38 4.43
CA PHE A 143 8.35 -22.40 3.37
C PHE A 143 6.83 -22.16 3.13
N PRO A 144 5.99 -23.19 2.88
CA PRO A 144 4.55 -22.98 2.74
C PRO A 144 3.86 -22.57 4.06
N ALA A 145 4.30 -23.11 5.21
CA ALA A 145 3.78 -22.71 6.52
C ALA A 145 4.01 -21.21 6.78
N SER A 146 5.17 -20.71 6.37
CA SER A 146 5.43 -19.28 6.32
C SER A 146 4.31 -18.64 5.50
N ILE A 147 4.23 -18.90 4.18
CA ILE A 147 3.33 -18.14 3.28
C ILE A 147 1.89 -18.11 3.83
N MET A 148 1.43 -19.23 4.38
CA MET A 148 0.14 -19.34 5.06
C MET A 148 -0.02 -18.30 6.18
N PHE A 149 0.89 -18.25 7.16
CA PHE A 149 0.79 -17.28 8.26
C PHE A 149 0.94 -15.84 7.81
N PHE A 150 1.75 -15.57 6.78
CA PHE A 150 1.84 -14.22 6.20
C PHE A 150 0.51 -13.76 5.60
N VAL A 151 -0.15 -14.63 4.84
CA VAL A 151 -1.45 -14.34 4.24
C VAL A 151 -2.52 -14.17 5.33
N LEU A 152 -2.55 -15.05 6.34
CA LEU A 152 -3.47 -14.92 7.48
C LEU A 152 -3.24 -13.64 8.28
N MET A 153 -1.98 -13.24 8.49
CA MET A 153 -1.62 -11.98 9.12
C MET A 153 -2.14 -10.78 8.32
N ILE A 154 -1.99 -10.76 6.99
CA ILE A 154 -2.52 -9.70 6.12
C ILE A 154 -4.05 -9.66 6.16
N LEU A 155 -4.71 -10.82 6.11
CA LEU A 155 -6.17 -10.90 6.20
C LEU A 155 -6.69 -10.39 7.55
N ALA A 156 -6.04 -10.77 8.65
CA ALA A 156 -6.39 -10.28 9.98
C ALA A 156 -6.11 -8.78 10.15
N PHE A 157 -5.05 -8.26 9.52
CA PHE A 157 -4.79 -6.82 9.44
C PHE A 157 -5.96 -6.10 8.77
N PHE A 158 -6.42 -6.57 7.61
CA PHE A 158 -7.57 -5.96 6.93
C PHE A 158 -8.86 -6.02 7.73
N LEU A 159 -9.13 -7.14 8.39
CA LEU A 159 -10.30 -7.28 9.25
C LEU A 159 -10.24 -6.31 10.44
N THR A 160 -9.05 -6.16 11.02
CA THR A 160 -8.78 -5.24 12.14
C THR A 160 -9.01 -3.78 11.74
N PHE A 161 -8.51 -3.35 10.58
CA PHE A 161 -8.62 -1.96 10.12
C PHE A 161 -9.85 -1.67 9.23
N ASN A 162 -10.70 -2.68 8.97
CA ASN A 162 -11.83 -2.61 8.02
C ASN A 162 -11.39 -2.20 6.60
N ILE A 163 -10.18 -2.59 6.19
CA ILE A 163 -9.64 -2.29 4.87
C ILE A 163 -10.17 -3.35 3.90
N SER A 164 -10.69 -2.92 2.74
CA SER A 164 -11.13 -3.86 1.71
C SER A 164 -9.93 -4.60 1.11
N PRO A 165 -9.95 -5.94 1.02
CA PRO A 165 -8.86 -6.71 0.40
C PRO A 165 -8.58 -6.33 -1.07
N LYS A 166 -9.56 -5.69 -1.73
CA LYS A 166 -9.40 -5.16 -3.10
C LYS A 166 -8.26 -4.15 -3.22
N VAL A 167 -7.84 -3.51 -2.13
CA VAL A 167 -6.68 -2.62 -2.10
C VAL A 167 -5.39 -3.36 -2.50
N LEU A 168 -5.24 -4.65 -2.18
CA LEU A 168 -4.10 -5.46 -2.64
C LEU A 168 -4.09 -5.65 -4.16
N LEU A 169 -5.27 -5.85 -4.75
CA LEU A 169 -5.39 -6.02 -6.20
C LEU A 169 -4.97 -4.74 -6.91
N ALA A 170 -5.40 -3.58 -6.41
CA ALA A 170 -4.98 -2.27 -6.91
C ALA A 170 -3.47 -2.03 -6.73
N LEU A 171 -2.86 -2.56 -5.67
CA LEU A 171 -1.40 -2.48 -5.47
C LEU A 171 -0.62 -3.43 -6.39
N LEU A 172 -1.26 -4.50 -6.90
CA LEU A 172 -0.68 -5.48 -7.83
C LEU A 172 -0.89 -5.08 -9.30
N GLU A 173 -1.81 -4.15 -9.59
CA GLU A 173 -2.02 -3.57 -10.93
C GLU A 173 -0.74 -2.98 -11.57
N PRO A 174 0.16 -2.27 -10.88
CA PRO A 174 1.42 -1.82 -11.48
C PRO A 174 2.41 -2.96 -11.77
N LEU A 175 2.27 -4.12 -11.11
CA LEU A 175 3.08 -5.31 -11.38
C LEU A 175 2.64 -6.02 -12.66
N LYS A 176 1.35 -5.88 -13.02
CA LYS A 176 0.87 -6.12 -14.39
C LYS A 176 1.34 -4.95 -15.24
N ARG A 177 2.61 -5.02 -15.67
CA ARG A 177 3.21 -4.12 -16.65
C ARG A 177 2.16 -3.76 -17.70
N LYS A 178 1.63 -2.54 -17.66
CA LYS A 178 1.04 -1.94 -18.86
C LYS A 178 2.21 -1.86 -19.82
N GLU A 179 2.23 -2.75 -20.81
CA GLU A 179 2.98 -2.52 -22.03
C GLU A 179 2.49 -1.17 -22.56
N LYS A 180 3.24 -0.14 -22.17
CA LYS A 180 3.10 1.22 -22.66
C LYS A 180 3.88 1.33 -23.97
N ASP A 181 3.81 0.30 -24.79
CA ASP A 181 4.09 0.41 -26.19
C ASP A 181 2.77 0.83 -26.79
N THR A 182 2.62 2.14 -26.91
CA THR A 182 1.75 2.78 -27.88
C THR A 182 1.81 1.94 -29.15
N ASP A 183 0.76 1.15 -29.39
CA ASP A 183 0.72 0.13 -30.42
C ASP A 183 1.09 0.77 -31.75
N LEU A 184 2.33 0.56 -32.21
CA LEU A 184 2.79 1.02 -33.51
C LEU A 184 1.87 0.50 -34.60
N ASN A 185 1.21 -0.65 -34.36
CA ASN A 185 0.19 -1.21 -35.21
C ASN A 185 -1.12 -0.41 -35.19
N GLU A 186 -1.59 0.09 -34.03
CA GLU A 186 -2.78 0.95 -33.95
C GLU A 186 -2.52 2.33 -34.56
N LEU A 187 -1.33 2.89 -34.34
CA LEU A 187 -0.90 4.15 -34.98
C LEU A 187 -0.72 3.98 -36.48
N LYS A 188 -0.15 2.85 -36.95
CA LYS A 188 -0.02 2.53 -38.37
C LYS A 188 -1.38 2.33 -39.03
N ASN A 189 -2.29 1.60 -38.39
CA ASN A 189 -3.64 1.39 -38.90
C ASN A 189 -4.44 2.70 -38.94
N ASN A 190 -4.33 3.56 -37.91
CA ASN A 190 -4.93 4.91 -37.96
C ASN A 190 -4.30 5.80 -39.04
N ALA A 191 -2.99 5.71 -39.28
CA ALA A 191 -2.30 6.48 -40.31
C ALA A 191 -2.69 6.02 -41.73
N GLU A 192 -2.90 4.72 -41.93
CA GLU A 192 -3.40 4.12 -43.18
C GLU A 192 -4.88 4.48 -43.42
N GLU A 193 -5.74 4.44 -42.39
CA GLU A 193 -7.17 4.76 -42.52
C GLU A 193 -7.45 6.26 -42.71
N LYS A 194 -6.71 7.13 -42.01
CA LYS A 194 -6.96 8.58 -42.04
C LYS A 194 -6.12 9.34 -43.05
N GLY A 195 -5.28 8.65 -43.82
CA GLY A 195 -4.41 9.24 -44.83
C GLY A 195 -3.51 10.32 -44.21
N PHE A 196 -2.47 9.88 -43.52
CA PHE A 196 -1.50 10.79 -42.89
C PHE A 196 -0.92 11.78 -43.92
N LYS A 197 -1.41 13.03 -43.89
CA LYS A 197 -0.87 14.14 -44.69
C LYS A 197 0.30 14.75 -43.94
N VAL A 198 1.51 14.45 -44.39
CA VAL A 198 2.70 15.17 -43.98
C VAL A 198 2.75 16.48 -44.75
N ASN A 199 2.65 17.61 -44.05
CA ASN A 199 2.91 18.91 -44.65
C ASN A 199 4.42 19.10 -44.74
N GLU A 200 5.02 18.51 -45.77
CA GLU A 200 6.47 18.61 -46.03
C GLU A 200 6.75 19.97 -46.68
N GLY A 201 7.24 20.94 -45.89
CA GLY A 201 7.68 22.24 -46.39
C GLY A 201 9.08 22.23 -47.02
N VAL A 202 9.73 21.06 -47.06
CA VAL A 202 11.11 20.87 -47.54
C VAL A 202 11.19 19.49 -48.23
N PRO A 203 11.89 19.35 -49.38
CA PRO A 203 12.03 18.08 -50.07
C PRO A 203 12.70 17.03 -49.16
N VAL A 204 12.02 15.90 -48.96
CA VAL A 204 12.55 14.72 -48.26
C VAL A 204 12.44 13.49 -49.15
N GLU A 205 13.42 12.58 -49.05
CA GLU A 205 13.45 11.35 -49.86
C GLU A 205 12.40 10.34 -49.36
N HIS A 206 11.41 10.05 -50.19
CA HIS A 206 10.53 8.90 -50.01
C HIS A 206 11.15 7.68 -50.70
N LYS A 207 11.46 6.62 -49.92
CA LYS A 207 11.93 5.34 -50.50
C LYS A 207 10.80 4.69 -51.30
N ALA A 208 10.90 4.81 -52.62
CA ALA A 208 10.14 4.17 -53.70
C ALA A 208 9.04 3.17 -53.29
N ALA A 209 7.80 3.65 -53.16
CA ALA A 209 6.62 2.86 -53.43
C ALA A 209 6.35 2.93 -54.95
N SER A 210 6.39 1.77 -55.61
CA SER A 210 6.13 1.58 -57.03
C SER A 210 4.76 2.18 -57.43
N VAL A 211 4.76 3.25 -58.23
CA VAL A 211 3.55 3.75 -58.89
C VAL A 211 3.74 3.68 -60.40
N ALA A 212 3.38 2.52 -60.97
CA ALA A 212 3.05 2.43 -62.38
C ALA A 212 1.72 3.17 -62.62
N ASN A 213 1.67 3.96 -63.70
CA ASN A 213 0.50 4.65 -64.25
C ASN A 213 0.15 6.04 -63.71
N LEU A 214 1.04 7.00 -63.89
CA LEU A 214 0.63 8.37 -64.25
C LEU A 214 1.44 8.81 -65.48
N LYS A 215 0.97 8.42 -66.65
CA LYS A 215 1.44 8.99 -67.91
C LYS A 215 0.93 10.43 -68.00
N ASN A 216 1.88 11.33 -68.22
CA ASN A 216 1.69 12.59 -68.92
C ASN A 216 1.01 13.71 -68.11
N THR A 217 1.81 14.54 -67.41
CA THR A 217 1.76 16.04 -67.39
C THR A 217 2.82 16.56 -66.40
N ALA A 218 4.11 16.36 -66.68
CA ALA A 218 5.16 17.08 -65.95
C ALA A 218 6.37 17.29 -66.86
N GLN A 219 6.80 18.55 -66.94
CA GLN A 219 7.89 19.06 -67.76
C GLN A 219 9.19 18.30 -67.45
N LYS A 220 9.92 17.89 -68.50
CA LYS A 220 11.20 17.18 -68.35
C LYS A 220 12.24 18.15 -67.80
N LEU A 221 12.47 18.13 -66.49
CA LEU A 221 13.44 18.99 -65.79
C LEU A 221 14.85 18.38 -65.85
N THR A 222 15.85 19.23 -66.02
CA THR A 222 17.26 18.89 -66.30
C THR A 222 17.98 18.25 -65.11
N PRO A 223 19.02 17.42 -65.33
CA PRO A 223 19.69 16.62 -64.28
C PRO A 223 20.50 17.42 -63.24
N GLU A 224 20.52 18.75 -63.30
CA GLU A 224 21.32 19.60 -62.41
C GLU A 224 20.58 20.05 -61.14
N GLN A 225 19.29 19.72 -60.98
CA GLN A 225 18.54 20.02 -59.75
C GLN A 225 18.38 18.74 -58.91
N SER A 226 19.42 18.39 -58.16
CA SER A 226 19.36 17.34 -57.14
C SER A 226 18.51 17.84 -55.95
N HIS A 227 17.31 17.29 -55.80
CA HIS A 227 16.43 17.55 -54.65
C HIS A 227 16.79 16.66 -53.45
N GLU A 228 18.07 16.61 -53.09
CA GLU A 228 18.50 16.00 -51.83
C GLU A 228 18.12 16.92 -50.67
N ALA A 229 17.71 16.36 -49.54
CA ALA A 229 17.44 17.13 -48.35
C ALA A 229 18.73 17.88 -47.94
N LEU A 230 18.64 19.20 -47.76
CA LEU A 230 19.75 20.03 -47.31
C LEU A 230 20.12 19.65 -45.87
N THR A 231 21.02 18.68 -45.72
CA THR A 231 21.67 18.37 -44.45
C THR A 231 22.82 19.35 -44.22
N VAL A 232 23.29 19.51 -42.98
CA VAL A 232 24.35 20.48 -42.61
C VAL A 232 25.63 20.32 -43.45
N ALA A 233 25.89 19.13 -43.99
CA ALA A 233 27.03 18.86 -44.86
C ALA A 233 26.84 19.31 -46.32
N SER A 234 25.59 19.56 -46.74
CA SER A 234 25.20 19.81 -48.13
C SER A 234 24.56 21.19 -48.35
N ASP A 235 24.53 22.07 -47.35
CA ASP A 235 24.10 23.47 -47.52
C ASP A 235 25.30 24.38 -47.82
N PRO A 236 25.46 24.88 -49.06
CA PRO A 236 26.60 25.73 -49.44
C PRO A 236 26.58 27.11 -48.77
N THR A 237 25.45 27.51 -48.18
CA THR A 237 25.26 28.83 -47.57
C THR A 237 25.26 28.81 -46.05
N TRP A 238 25.35 27.62 -45.44
CA TRP A 238 25.37 27.46 -43.99
C TRP A 238 26.71 27.88 -43.39
N GLN A 239 26.68 28.91 -42.54
CA GLN A 239 27.85 29.36 -41.78
C GLN A 239 27.75 28.84 -40.34
N LEU A 240 28.81 28.21 -39.85
CA LEU A 240 28.87 27.73 -38.47
C LEU A 240 28.87 28.94 -37.51
N PRO A 241 28.00 28.99 -36.50
CA PRO A 241 28.00 30.10 -35.54
C PRO A 241 29.35 30.22 -34.82
N SER A 242 29.76 31.46 -34.54
CA SER A 242 31.04 31.74 -33.90
C SER A 242 31.06 31.25 -32.45
N ILE A 243 32.26 30.86 -31.99
CA ILE A 243 32.51 30.27 -30.67
C ILE A 243 32.28 31.30 -29.54
N GLU A 244 32.17 32.59 -29.86
CA GLU A 244 31.90 33.68 -28.92
C GLU A 244 30.54 33.52 -28.20
N LEU A 245 29.57 32.82 -28.81
CA LEU A 245 28.28 32.52 -28.20
C LEU A 245 28.38 31.57 -26.99
N LEU A 246 29.50 30.85 -26.83
CA LEU A 246 29.75 30.00 -25.67
C LEU A 246 30.25 30.80 -24.45
N ASN A 247 30.78 32.02 -24.66
CA ASN A 247 31.37 32.84 -23.59
C ASN A 247 30.39 33.82 -22.92
N GLN A 248 29.19 34.02 -23.45
CA GLN A 248 28.21 34.98 -22.90
C GLN A 248 27.46 34.53 -21.63
N LYS A 249 27.91 33.47 -20.95
CA LYS A 249 27.27 32.96 -19.71
C LYS A 249 28.02 33.28 -18.42
N GLN A 250 28.85 34.32 -18.41
CA GLN A 250 29.57 34.77 -17.19
C GLN A 250 29.55 36.28 -16.95
N ASP A 251 28.52 37.01 -17.38
CA ASP A 251 28.23 38.30 -16.75
C ASP A 251 27.48 38.06 -15.44
N LYS A 252 28.13 38.47 -14.35
CA LYS A 252 27.66 38.43 -12.97
C LYS A 252 26.26 39.06 -12.87
N ALA A 253 25.41 38.47 -12.05
CA ALA A 253 24.27 39.18 -11.50
C ALA A 253 24.80 40.41 -10.72
N ASP A 254 24.54 41.60 -11.24
CA ASP A 254 24.71 42.83 -10.48
C ASP A 254 23.70 42.86 -9.32
N ALA A 255 24.18 43.41 -8.21
CA ALA A 255 23.47 43.57 -6.94
C ALA A 255 22.27 44.53 -7.02
#